data_AF-A0A653TG85-F1
#
_entry.id   AF-A0A653TG85-F1
#
_cell.length_a   1.000
_cell.length_b   1.000
_cell.length_c   1.000
_cell.angle_alpha   90.00
_cell.angle_beta   90.00
_cell.angle_gamma   90.00
#
_symmetry.space_group_name_H-M   'P 1'
#
loop_
_entity.id
_entity.type
_entity.pdbx_description
1 polymer ?
#
loop_
_entity_poly.entity_id
_entity_poly.type
_entity_poly.pdbx_seq_one_letter_code
_entity_poly.pdbx_strand_id
1 'polypeptide(L)'
;MDIKSPKTFETSDKAHADLFNDMVKVLLENDSGLLDQLGGHIDDTKPHASEVEKKKWNESQLYKITADDGKFLISVPADKNIYDAIKDKGTCTFIASPGVEDSPAPSNAYLRGIQTVGQNNIGTGFAVDTSGNAYYFYYNSTHISITWTQLPSVAERNKWNNGQLYKLTPNDGRIARVPNGTDIFKLPTGPYMGAQLLNAPVDNDTSFYYINVMETAYEQNEVVYKRIVATRSFDNITWIGTFHAQGFKGWERITTSKDAKLDWKFPTIGNGWKTYKSEVNNDYRVRVAKDALGIVHVTGAIAGGTLGDVPAFTLPEGCEPPFPLYNVGIASSTGGFKGPQFSRQYIATDGRFCIQDTTSNTEFIVVNCVFKAKEG
;
A
#
# COMPACT_ATOMS: atom_id res chain seq x y z
N MET A 1 -42.30 70.76 -15.23
CA MET A 1 -43.42 69.91 -14.79
C MET A 1 -44.00 70.65 -13.60
N ASP A 2 -45.29 70.96 -13.60
CA ASP A 2 -45.85 71.87 -12.58
C ASP A 2 -46.64 71.06 -11.54
N ILE A 3 -46.23 71.16 -10.28
CA ILE A 3 -46.95 70.54 -9.16
C ILE A 3 -48.20 71.36 -8.87
N LYS A 4 -49.36 70.71 -8.87
CA LYS A 4 -50.64 71.37 -8.58
C LYS A 4 -50.98 71.20 -7.10
N SER A 5 -51.20 72.30 -6.40
CA SER A 5 -51.68 72.26 -5.01
C SER A 5 -53.19 71.94 -4.99
N PRO A 6 -53.63 70.83 -4.38
CA PRO A 6 -55.05 70.53 -4.20
C PRO A 6 -55.69 71.54 -3.23
N LYS A 7 -57.02 71.67 -3.32
CA LYS A 7 -57.78 72.47 -2.35
C LYS A 7 -57.74 71.81 -0.98
N THR A 8 -57.78 72.61 0.08
CA THR A 8 -57.88 72.14 1.47
C THR A 8 -59.11 71.25 1.64
N PHE A 9 -58.93 70.12 2.31
CA PHE A 9 -60.03 69.23 2.66
C PHE A 9 -60.76 69.74 3.90
N GLU A 10 -62.09 69.81 3.84
CA GLU A 10 -62.94 70.32 4.93
C GLU A 10 -64.03 69.29 5.28
N THR A 11 -64.23 69.05 6.57
CA THR A 11 -65.32 68.21 7.10
C THR A 11 -65.70 68.67 8.51
N SER A 12 -66.81 68.17 9.05
CA SER A 12 -67.28 68.48 10.41
C SER A 12 -66.31 67.98 11.50
N ASP A 13 -65.53 66.93 11.21
CA ASP A 13 -64.45 66.43 12.07
C ASP A 13 -63.13 67.13 11.76
N LYS A 14 -62.88 68.22 12.49
CA LYS A 14 -61.70 69.07 12.28
C LYS A 14 -60.37 68.33 12.51
N ALA A 15 -60.30 67.42 13.47
CA ALA A 15 -59.04 66.74 13.80
C ALA A 15 -58.57 65.82 12.67
N HIS A 16 -59.49 65.09 12.05
CA HIS A 16 -59.17 64.26 10.87
C HIS A 16 -58.92 65.10 9.62
N ALA A 17 -59.62 66.23 9.45
CA ALA A 17 -59.35 67.15 8.35
C ALA A 17 -57.92 67.73 8.43
N ASP A 18 -57.51 68.17 9.62
CA ASP A 18 -56.18 68.74 9.88
C ASP A 18 -55.10 67.68 9.62
N LEU A 19 -55.25 66.44 10.12
CA LEU A 19 -54.28 65.35 9.89
C LEU A 19 -54.14 64.99 8.39
N PHE A 20 -55.24 64.96 7.65
CA PHE A 20 -55.21 64.71 6.21
C PHE A 20 -54.51 65.84 5.45
N ASN A 21 -54.82 67.10 5.78
CA ASN A 21 -54.18 68.26 5.16
C ASN A 21 -52.67 68.33 5.49
N ASP A 22 -52.27 67.96 6.70
CA ASP A 22 -50.85 67.84 7.09
C ASP A 22 -50.12 66.76 6.28
N MET A 23 -50.73 65.59 6.09
CA MET A 23 -50.19 64.55 5.22
C MET A 23 -50.04 65.05 3.77
N VAL A 24 -51.06 65.70 3.22
CA VAL A 24 -51.02 66.28 1.87
C VAL A 24 -49.91 67.32 1.75
N LYS A 25 -49.69 68.13 2.79
CA LYS A 25 -48.58 69.09 2.84
C LYS A 25 -47.21 68.39 2.76
N VAL A 26 -46.99 67.33 3.53
CA VAL A 26 -45.74 66.54 3.47
C VAL A 26 -45.53 65.94 2.06
N LEU A 27 -46.60 65.45 1.43
CA LEU A 27 -46.52 64.94 0.05
C LEU A 27 -46.12 66.04 -0.95
N LEU A 28 -46.71 67.23 -0.84
CA LEU A 28 -46.34 68.37 -1.70
C LEU A 28 -44.89 68.84 -1.47
N GLU A 29 -44.43 68.85 -0.22
CA GLU A 29 -43.05 69.17 0.13
C GLU A 29 -42.08 68.13 -0.48
N ASN A 30 -42.40 66.84 -0.38
CA ASN A 30 -41.62 65.76 -1.00
C ASN A 30 -41.59 65.87 -2.52
N ASP A 31 -42.75 66.05 -3.17
CA ASP A 31 -42.85 66.18 -4.62
C ASP A 31 -42.08 67.40 -5.12
N SER A 32 -42.15 68.52 -4.40
CA SER A 32 -41.39 69.74 -4.72
C SER A 32 -39.89 69.49 -4.57
N GLY A 33 -39.46 68.85 -3.48
CA GLY A 33 -38.06 68.48 -3.29
C GLY A 33 -37.54 67.50 -4.34
N LEU A 34 -38.36 66.54 -4.78
CA LEU A 34 -38.02 65.61 -5.87
C LEU A 34 -37.92 66.34 -7.21
N LEU A 35 -38.84 67.28 -7.49
CA LEU A 35 -38.78 68.08 -8.71
C LEU A 35 -37.54 68.97 -8.74
N ASP A 36 -37.18 69.59 -7.62
CA ASP A 36 -35.95 70.39 -7.48
C ASP A 36 -34.70 69.53 -7.71
N GLN A 37 -34.65 68.31 -7.13
CA GLN A 37 -33.55 67.36 -7.36
C GLN A 37 -33.46 66.91 -8.82
N LEU A 38 -34.61 66.62 -9.45
CA LEU A 38 -34.67 66.24 -10.86
C LEU A 38 -34.25 67.39 -11.78
N GLY A 39 -34.70 68.61 -11.49
CA GLY A 39 -34.27 69.82 -12.18
C GLY A 39 -32.76 70.00 -12.06
N GLY A 40 -32.22 69.88 -10.85
CA GLY A 40 -30.78 69.90 -10.61
C GLY A 40 -30.00 68.81 -11.35
N HIS A 41 -30.57 67.61 -11.51
CA HIS A 41 -29.95 66.51 -12.27
C HIS A 41 -30.01 66.72 -13.78
N ILE A 42 -31.12 67.23 -14.32
CA ILE A 42 -31.28 67.54 -15.75
C ILE A 42 -30.36 68.69 -16.16
N ASP A 43 -30.25 69.71 -15.32
CA ASP A 43 -29.41 70.88 -15.54
C ASP A 43 -27.94 70.63 -15.13
N ASP A 44 -27.61 69.43 -14.63
CA ASP A 44 -26.23 69.07 -14.29
C ASP A 44 -25.37 68.97 -15.55
N THR A 45 -24.49 69.95 -15.69
CA THR A 45 -23.51 70.02 -16.79
C THR A 45 -22.35 69.05 -16.64
N LYS A 46 -22.28 68.28 -15.54
CA LYS A 46 -21.29 67.23 -15.29
C LYS A 46 -21.94 65.85 -15.48
N PRO A 47 -21.96 65.31 -16.72
CA PRO A 47 -22.52 63.99 -16.96
C PRO A 47 -21.74 62.91 -16.19
N HIS A 48 -22.45 61.87 -15.71
CA HIS A 48 -21.86 60.71 -15.01
C HIS A 48 -20.76 60.00 -15.83
N ALA A 49 -20.83 60.11 -17.16
CA ALA A 49 -19.76 59.73 -18.07
C ALA A 49 -19.82 60.65 -19.30
N SER A 50 -18.68 61.22 -19.66
CA SER A 50 -18.54 61.99 -20.89
C SER A 50 -18.46 61.09 -22.12
N GLU A 51 -18.75 61.62 -23.31
CA GLU A 51 -18.54 60.91 -24.58
C GLU A 51 -17.06 60.53 -24.78
N VAL A 52 -16.13 61.33 -24.23
CA VAL A 52 -14.69 61.03 -24.22
C VAL A 52 -14.38 59.79 -23.37
N GLU A 53 -14.99 59.66 -22.19
CA GLU A 53 -14.81 58.50 -21.32
C GLU A 53 -15.44 57.24 -21.92
N LYS A 54 -16.66 57.33 -22.46
CA LYS A 54 -17.30 56.22 -23.18
C LYS A 54 -16.46 55.75 -24.36
N LYS A 55 -15.93 56.70 -25.14
CA LYS A 55 -15.01 56.40 -26.24
C LYS A 55 -13.75 55.69 -25.74
N LYS A 56 -13.13 56.21 -24.67
CA LYS A 56 -11.94 55.59 -24.05
C LYS A 56 -12.21 54.15 -23.57
N TRP A 57 -13.38 53.88 -22.99
CA TRP A 57 -13.76 52.51 -22.60
C TRP A 57 -13.99 51.60 -23.80
N ASN A 58 -14.68 52.10 -24.83
CA ASN A 58 -14.89 51.36 -26.07
C ASN A 58 -13.58 51.07 -26.82
N GLU A 59 -12.59 51.95 -26.70
CA GLU A 59 -11.24 51.80 -27.27
C GLU A 59 -10.24 51.10 -26.33
N SER A 60 -10.66 50.73 -25.11
CA SER A 60 -9.74 50.21 -24.08
C SER A 60 -9.10 48.86 -24.44
N GLN A 61 -9.77 48.06 -25.27
CA GLN A 61 -9.17 46.89 -25.91
C GLN A 61 -8.77 47.22 -27.35
N LEU A 62 -7.55 47.74 -27.52
CA LEU A 62 -7.01 48.11 -28.84
C LEU A 62 -6.82 46.89 -29.77
N TYR A 63 -6.62 45.69 -29.21
CA TYR A 63 -6.49 44.44 -29.95
C TYR A 63 -7.36 43.34 -29.33
N LYS A 64 -8.26 42.78 -30.15
CA LYS A 64 -9.12 41.66 -29.76
C LYS A 64 -8.31 40.36 -29.73
N ILE A 65 -8.49 39.56 -28.68
CA ILE A 65 -7.93 38.20 -28.57
C ILE A 65 -8.96 37.16 -29.01
N THR A 66 -10.26 37.49 -28.91
CA THR A 66 -11.44 36.67 -29.26
C THR A 66 -12.42 37.49 -30.11
N ALA A 67 -13.38 36.82 -30.74
CA ALA A 67 -14.53 37.49 -31.34
C ALA A 67 -15.49 38.06 -30.28
N ASP A 68 -16.39 38.96 -30.69
CA ASP A 68 -17.35 39.63 -29.80
C ASP A 68 -18.42 38.69 -29.22
N ASP A 69 -18.63 37.54 -29.86
CA ASP A 69 -19.51 36.48 -29.38
C ASP A 69 -18.80 35.49 -28.43
N GLY A 70 -17.57 35.82 -28.00
CA GLY A 70 -16.76 34.98 -27.11
C GLY A 70 -16.11 33.78 -27.79
N LYS A 71 -16.16 33.67 -29.12
CA LYS A 71 -15.49 32.60 -29.87
C LYS A 71 -14.06 32.98 -30.26
N PHE A 72 -13.43 32.07 -31.01
CA PHE A 72 -12.15 32.30 -31.64
C PHE A 72 -12.15 33.61 -32.46
N LEU A 73 -11.02 34.32 -32.47
CA LEU A 73 -10.86 35.52 -33.31
C LEU A 73 -10.68 35.14 -34.79
N ILE A 74 -9.93 34.08 -35.04
CA ILE A 74 -9.54 33.66 -36.40
C ILE A 74 -10.14 32.28 -36.69
N SER A 75 -10.88 32.18 -37.79
CA SER A 75 -11.32 30.90 -38.36
C SER A 75 -10.41 30.52 -39.51
N VAL A 76 -9.72 29.39 -39.39
CA VAL A 76 -8.88 28.84 -40.46
C VAL A 76 -9.67 27.74 -41.18
N PRO A 77 -10.16 27.99 -42.40
CA PRO A 77 -10.95 27.01 -43.15
C PRO A 77 -10.06 25.89 -43.71
N ALA A 78 -10.68 24.81 -44.17
CA ALA A 78 -9.99 23.72 -44.87
C ALA A 78 -9.11 24.25 -46.02
N ASP A 79 -8.03 23.53 -46.34
CA ASP A 79 -7.09 23.87 -47.42
C ASP A 79 -6.39 25.23 -47.22
N LYS A 80 -6.33 25.72 -45.98
CA LYS A 80 -5.53 26.87 -45.56
C LYS A 80 -4.50 26.46 -44.53
N ASN A 81 -3.64 27.42 -44.19
CA ASN A 81 -2.53 27.27 -43.28
C ASN A 81 -2.73 28.14 -42.03
N ILE A 82 -2.54 27.56 -40.84
CA ILE A 82 -2.67 28.21 -39.53
C ILE A 82 -1.60 29.28 -39.39
N TYR A 83 -0.34 28.96 -39.67
CA TYR A 83 0.77 29.92 -39.55
C TYR A 83 0.50 31.21 -40.32
N ASP A 84 0.10 31.12 -41.59
CA ASP A 84 -0.22 32.29 -42.41
C ASP A 84 -1.43 33.07 -41.89
N ALA A 85 -2.42 32.39 -41.33
CA ALA A 85 -3.61 33.04 -40.79
C ALA A 85 -3.31 33.86 -39.51
N ILE A 86 -2.33 33.44 -38.71
CA ILE A 86 -2.09 34.01 -37.37
C ILE A 86 -0.81 34.84 -37.24
N LYS A 87 0.25 34.60 -38.04
CA LYS A 87 1.61 35.15 -37.79
C LYS A 87 1.70 36.67 -37.54
N ASP A 88 0.85 37.45 -38.24
CA ASP A 88 0.83 38.92 -38.20
C ASP A 88 -0.30 39.49 -37.31
N LYS A 89 -1.01 38.64 -36.55
CA LYS A 89 -2.23 39.03 -35.82
C LYS A 89 -2.02 39.36 -34.33
N GLY A 90 -0.80 39.20 -33.82
CA GLY A 90 -0.51 39.37 -32.40
C GLY A 90 -1.14 38.26 -31.55
N THR A 91 -1.26 38.44 -30.23
CA THR A 91 -1.91 37.44 -29.36
C THR A 91 -3.39 37.26 -29.74
N CYS A 92 -3.78 36.06 -30.15
CA CYS A 92 -5.14 35.77 -30.61
C CYS A 92 -5.53 34.30 -30.45
N THR A 93 -6.83 34.05 -30.34
CA THR A 93 -7.43 32.72 -30.42
C THR A 93 -7.80 32.34 -31.86
N PHE A 94 -7.75 31.06 -32.16
CA PHE A 94 -8.15 30.54 -33.47
C PHE A 94 -8.87 29.20 -33.35
N ILE A 95 -9.63 28.88 -34.40
CA ILE A 95 -10.08 27.52 -34.71
C ILE A 95 -9.54 27.13 -36.08
N ALA A 96 -9.14 25.88 -36.23
CA ALA A 96 -8.82 25.28 -37.50
C ALA A 96 -9.83 24.17 -37.80
N SER A 97 -10.42 24.22 -38.99
CA SER A 97 -11.33 23.19 -39.48
C SER A 97 -10.59 21.91 -39.88
N PRO A 98 -11.28 20.75 -39.91
CA PRO A 98 -10.84 19.60 -40.69
C PRO A 98 -10.38 20.02 -42.09
N GLY A 99 -9.18 19.63 -42.48
CA GLY A 99 -8.58 19.86 -43.80
C GLY A 99 -7.53 20.97 -43.84
N VAL A 100 -7.26 21.64 -42.71
CA VAL A 100 -6.20 22.64 -42.60
C VAL A 100 -4.82 22.00 -42.74
N GLU A 101 -3.99 22.55 -43.62
CA GLU A 101 -2.77 21.91 -44.16
C GLU A 101 -1.71 21.61 -43.10
N ASP A 102 -1.48 22.55 -42.18
CA ASP A 102 -0.48 22.46 -41.12
C ASP A 102 -1.09 22.11 -39.75
N SER A 103 -2.30 21.54 -39.72
CA SER A 103 -2.89 21.05 -38.46
C SER A 103 -2.17 19.77 -37.98
N PRO A 104 -1.79 19.68 -36.69
CA PRO A 104 -1.18 18.47 -36.13
C PRO A 104 -2.22 17.42 -35.69
N ALA A 105 -3.52 17.74 -35.75
CA ALA A 105 -4.56 16.88 -35.22
C ALA A 105 -4.71 15.60 -36.06
N PRO A 106 -4.56 14.40 -35.47
CA PRO A 106 -4.79 13.15 -36.17
C PRO A 106 -6.26 13.06 -36.59
N SER A 107 -6.51 12.34 -37.68
CA SER A 107 -7.86 12.12 -38.23
C SER A 107 -8.57 13.37 -38.74
N ASN A 108 -7.81 14.40 -39.12
CA ASN A 108 -8.37 15.59 -39.74
C ASN A 108 -9.41 16.29 -38.85
N ALA A 109 -9.13 16.42 -37.56
CA ALA A 109 -10.07 16.94 -36.58
C ALA A 109 -10.02 18.47 -36.44
N TYR A 110 -11.06 19.06 -35.81
CA TYR A 110 -11.01 20.46 -35.40
C TYR A 110 -9.93 20.68 -34.35
N LEU A 111 -9.19 21.78 -34.50
CA LEU A 111 -8.17 22.22 -33.54
C LEU A 111 -8.55 23.61 -33.02
N ARG A 112 -8.50 23.80 -31.70
CA ARG A 112 -8.74 25.11 -31.06
C ARG A 112 -7.50 25.53 -30.33
N GLY A 113 -7.06 26.77 -30.54
CA GLY A 113 -5.83 27.23 -29.93
C GLY A 113 -5.76 28.72 -29.69
N ILE A 114 -4.65 29.11 -29.08
CA ILE A 114 -4.25 30.48 -28.81
C ILE A 114 -2.78 30.63 -29.17
N GLN A 115 -2.43 31.75 -29.78
CA GLN A 115 -1.06 32.20 -29.85
C GLN A 115 -0.84 33.40 -28.93
N THR A 116 0.38 33.52 -28.44
CA THR A 116 0.90 34.69 -27.76
C THR A 116 2.05 35.26 -28.58
N VAL A 117 2.07 36.58 -28.76
CA VAL A 117 3.09 37.29 -29.52
C VAL A 117 3.63 38.42 -28.66
N GLY A 118 4.91 38.35 -28.30
CA GLY A 118 5.60 39.40 -27.54
C GLY A 118 6.50 40.30 -28.39
N GLN A 119 6.81 39.88 -29.62
CA GLN A 119 7.66 40.58 -30.57
C GLN A 119 7.15 40.32 -31.99
N ASN A 120 7.36 41.27 -32.92
CA ASN A 120 6.91 41.11 -34.30
C ASN A 120 7.43 39.80 -34.91
N ASN A 121 6.51 39.00 -35.46
CA ASN A 121 6.77 37.71 -36.10
C ASN A 121 7.44 36.66 -35.19
N ILE A 122 7.30 36.78 -33.86
CA ILE A 122 7.76 35.76 -32.91
C ILE A 122 6.61 35.40 -31.99
N GLY A 123 6.12 34.17 -32.15
CA GLY A 123 4.96 33.68 -31.44
C GLY A 123 5.15 32.30 -30.86
N THR A 124 4.47 32.04 -29.76
CA THR A 124 4.27 30.70 -29.22
C THR A 124 2.78 30.42 -29.13
N GLY A 125 2.38 29.17 -29.15
CA GLY A 125 0.98 28.88 -28.91
C GLY A 125 0.71 27.45 -28.50
N PHE A 126 -0.55 27.26 -28.17
CA PHE A 126 -1.07 26.02 -27.64
C PHE A 126 -2.41 25.73 -28.31
N ALA A 127 -2.65 24.47 -28.65
CA ALA A 127 -3.90 24.05 -29.26
C ALA A 127 -4.28 22.64 -28.81
N VAL A 128 -5.59 22.37 -28.78
CA VAL A 128 -6.14 21.07 -28.39
C VAL A 128 -7.15 20.64 -29.46
N ASP A 129 -7.07 19.37 -29.86
CA ASP A 129 -8.04 18.78 -30.78
C ASP A 129 -9.28 18.24 -30.05
N THR A 130 -10.29 17.79 -30.81
CA THR A 130 -11.53 17.26 -30.23
C THR A 130 -11.37 15.93 -29.48
N SER A 131 -10.22 15.26 -29.60
CA SER A 131 -9.88 14.03 -28.87
C SER A 131 -9.09 14.32 -27.59
N GLY A 132 -8.77 15.58 -27.31
CA GLY A 132 -8.03 16.00 -26.13
C GLY A 132 -6.51 15.91 -26.29
N ASN A 133 -5.98 15.66 -27.50
CA ASN A 133 -4.54 15.76 -27.71
C ASN A 133 -4.14 17.24 -27.72
N ALA A 134 -3.09 17.56 -26.97
CA ALA A 134 -2.56 18.90 -26.85
C ALA A 134 -1.31 19.07 -27.70
N TYR A 135 -1.13 20.26 -28.26
CA TYR A 135 0.00 20.62 -29.11
C TYR A 135 0.52 21.99 -28.75
N TYR A 136 1.83 22.12 -28.75
CA TYR A 136 2.55 23.38 -28.63
C TYR A 136 3.20 23.74 -29.96
N PHE A 137 3.32 25.04 -30.23
CA PHE A 137 4.14 25.54 -31.32
C PHE A 137 4.95 26.77 -30.95
N TYR A 138 5.98 27.00 -31.76
CA TYR A 138 6.80 28.19 -31.76
C TYR A 138 7.16 28.58 -33.19
N TYR A 139 7.17 29.88 -33.47
CA TYR A 139 7.75 30.44 -34.68
C TYR A 139 8.53 31.72 -34.37
N ASN A 140 9.47 32.07 -35.24
CA ASN A 140 10.21 33.34 -35.20
C ASN A 140 10.23 33.97 -36.60
N SER A 141 10.87 35.14 -36.71
CA SER A 141 10.89 35.94 -37.94
C SER A 141 11.56 35.26 -39.14
N THR A 142 12.29 34.17 -38.92
CA THR A 142 12.94 33.38 -39.99
C THR A 142 12.15 32.16 -40.42
N HIS A 143 11.17 31.73 -39.61
CA HIS A 143 10.31 30.60 -39.94
C HIS A 143 9.25 31.02 -40.96
N ILE A 144 8.89 30.09 -41.84
CA ILE A 144 7.82 30.25 -42.85
C ILE A 144 6.65 29.28 -42.59
N SER A 145 6.70 28.53 -41.49
CA SER A 145 5.69 27.58 -41.06
C SER A 145 5.76 27.37 -39.54
N ILE A 146 4.73 26.76 -38.98
CA ILE A 146 4.73 26.28 -37.60
C ILE A 146 5.20 24.83 -37.56
N THR A 147 6.06 24.51 -36.59
CA THR A 147 6.33 23.13 -36.19
C THR A 147 5.54 22.81 -34.92
N TRP A 148 4.66 21.82 -35.01
CA TRP A 148 3.84 21.37 -33.89
C TRP A 148 4.53 20.27 -33.08
N THR A 149 4.48 20.40 -31.76
CA THR A 149 4.96 19.41 -30.81
C THR A 149 3.78 18.90 -29.99
N GLN A 150 3.46 17.61 -30.08
CA GLN A 150 2.44 16.98 -29.25
C GLN A 150 2.90 16.91 -27.79
N LEU A 151 1.98 17.21 -26.85
CA LEU A 151 2.18 17.13 -25.40
C LEU A 151 1.28 16.04 -24.78
N PRO A 152 1.84 15.15 -23.92
CA PRO A 152 3.27 14.96 -23.67
C PRO A 152 3.98 14.40 -24.91
N SER A 153 5.25 14.73 -25.06
CA SER A 153 6.08 14.19 -26.13
C SER A 153 6.16 12.66 -26.04
N VAL A 154 6.47 11.99 -27.17
CA VAL A 154 6.74 10.54 -27.17
C VAL A 154 7.86 10.19 -26.17
N ALA A 155 8.87 11.05 -26.05
CA ALA A 155 9.95 10.87 -25.10
C ALA A 155 9.46 10.93 -23.63
N GLU A 156 8.57 11.86 -23.28
CA GLU A 156 7.99 11.95 -21.93
C GLU A 156 7.07 10.78 -21.62
N ARG A 157 6.19 10.41 -22.56
CA ARG A 157 5.34 9.22 -22.41
C ARG A 157 6.18 7.95 -22.22
N ASN A 158 7.28 7.81 -22.96
CA ASN A 158 8.21 6.70 -22.76
C ASN A 158 8.90 6.77 -21.39
N LYS A 159 9.30 7.95 -20.91
CA LYS A 159 9.83 8.13 -19.55
C LYS A 159 8.82 7.71 -18.48
N TRP A 160 7.55 8.08 -18.64
CA TRP A 160 6.49 7.72 -17.68
C TRP A 160 6.18 6.22 -17.71
N ASN A 161 6.05 5.63 -18.89
CA ASN A 161 5.86 4.19 -19.06
C ASN A 161 7.04 3.37 -18.50
N ASN A 162 8.25 3.94 -18.53
CA ASN A 162 9.46 3.37 -17.95
C ASN A 162 9.77 3.92 -16.54
N GLY A 163 8.82 4.61 -15.90
CA GLY A 163 9.03 5.26 -14.59
C GLY A 163 9.28 4.26 -13.47
N GLN A 164 8.80 3.01 -13.63
CA GLN A 164 9.16 1.91 -12.75
C GLN A 164 10.52 1.35 -13.15
N LEU A 165 11.59 1.91 -12.56
CA LEU A 165 12.98 1.54 -12.86
C LEU A 165 13.32 0.09 -12.50
N TYR A 166 12.67 -0.45 -11.47
CA TYR A 166 12.85 -1.82 -11.04
C TYR A 166 11.50 -2.45 -10.69
N LYS A 167 11.18 -3.58 -11.33
CA LYS A 167 9.90 -4.27 -11.16
C LYS A 167 10.02 -5.37 -10.11
N LEU A 168 9.28 -5.23 -9.01
CA LEU A 168 9.12 -6.30 -8.02
C LEU A 168 8.06 -7.33 -8.43
N THR A 169 7.10 -6.94 -9.27
CA THR A 169 5.99 -7.81 -9.71
C THR A 169 5.75 -7.66 -11.21
N PRO A 170 5.10 -8.64 -11.88
CA PRO A 170 4.59 -8.48 -13.23
C PRO A 170 3.50 -7.39 -13.31
N ASN A 171 3.14 -7.00 -14.53
CA ASN A 171 2.17 -5.93 -14.79
C ASN A 171 0.74 -6.22 -14.29
N ASP A 172 0.45 -7.46 -13.89
CA ASP A 172 -0.85 -7.86 -13.33
C ASP A 172 -0.93 -7.68 -11.80
N GLY A 173 0.14 -7.21 -11.17
CA GLY A 173 0.21 -6.98 -9.73
C GLY A 173 0.32 -8.25 -8.88
N ARG A 174 0.53 -9.43 -9.48
CA ARG A 174 0.65 -10.71 -8.75
C ARG A 174 2.11 -11.04 -8.44
N ILE A 175 2.35 -12.01 -7.56
CA ILE A 175 3.70 -12.56 -7.37
C ILE A 175 4.10 -13.33 -8.64
N ALA A 176 5.33 -13.12 -9.11
CA ALA A 176 5.84 -13.82 -10.28
C ALA A 176 5.93 -15.32 -10.01
N ARG A 177 5.27 -16.14 -10.84
CA ARG A 177 5.44 -17.59 -10.81
C ARG A 177 6.67 -17.98 -11.61
N VAL A 178 7.61 -18.69 -10.98
CA VAL A 178 8.81 -19.20 -11.63
C VAL A 178 8.61 -20.65 -12.11
N PRO A 179 9.26 -21.07 -13.22
CA PRO A 179 9.20 -22.46 -13.68
C PRO A 179 9.81 -23.46 -12.69
N ASN A 180 9.43 -24.73 -12.82
CA ASN A 180 10.09 -25.82 -12.09
C ASN A 180 11.56 -25.91 -12.47
N GLY A 181 12.43 -26.24 -11.51
CA GLY A 181 13.88 -26.27 -11.69
C GLY A 181 14.54 -24.88 -11.68
N THR A 182 13.81 -23.82 -11.33
CA THR A 182 14.40 -22.49 -11.18
C THR A 182 15.38 -22.48 -10.01
N ASP A 183 16.60 -22.00 -10.27
CA ASP A 183 17.61 -21.74 -9.26
C ASP A 183 17.35 -20.41 -8.55
N ILE A 184 16.90 -20.50 -7.29
CA ILE A 184 16.50 -19.33 -6.51
C ILE A 184 17.69 -18.43 -6.12
N PHE A 185 18.93 -18.93 -6.21
CA PHE A 185 20.12 -18.12 -5.96
C PHE A 185 20.43 -17.17 -7.12
N LYS A 186 19.84 -17.39 -8.29
CA LYS A 186 20.00 -16.53 -9.48
C LYS A 186 18.84 -15.57 -9.70
N LEU A 187 17.80 -15.67 -8.88
CA LEU A 187 16.68 -14.73 -8.92
C LEU A 187 17.16 -13.34 -8.47
N PRO A 188 16.77 -12.28 -9.18
CA PRO A 188 17.06 -10.92 -8.76
C PRO A 188 16.14 -10.53 -7.58
N THR A 189 16.31 -9.34 -7.02
CA THR A 189 15.43 -8.85 -5.93
C THR A 189 13.95 -8.93 -6.32
N GLY A 190 13.14 -9.57 -5.50
CA GLY A 190 11.70 -9.66 -5.72
C GLY A 190 11.01 -10.82 -4.97
N PRO A 191 9.67 -10.77 -4.88
CA PRO A 191 8.84 -11.90 -4.49
C PRO A 191 8.57 -12.85 -5.67
N TYR A 192 8.66 -14.15 -5.41
CA TYR A 192 8.42 -15.23 -6.36
C TYR A 192 7.61 -16.37 -5.73
N MET A 193 7.01 -17.20 -6.57
CA MET A 193 6.37 -18.46 -6.17
C MET A 193 6.70 -19.56 -7.17
N GLY A 194 7.01 -20.76 -6.71
CA GLY A 194 7.28 -21.90 -7.60
C GLY A 194 7.39 -23.23 -6.86
N ALA A 195 7.55 -24.32 -7.61
CA ALA A 195 7.73 -25.66 -7.09
C ALA A 195 8.98 -26.31 -7.69
N GLN A 196 9.49 -27.37 -7.07
CA GLN A 196 10.69 -28.08 -7.53
C GLN A 196 11.87 -27.11 -7.76
N LEU A 197 12.05 -26.19 -6.81
CA LEU A 197 13.04 -25.13 -6.91
C LEU A 197 14.43 -25.68 -6.57
N LEU A 198 15.45 -25.29 -7.34
CA LEU A 198 16.83 -25.62 -7.00
C LEU A 198 17.31 -24.70 -5.87
N ASN A 199 18.17 -25.21 -5.00
CA ASN A 199 18.70 -24.52 -3.82
C ASN A 199 17.65 -24.12 -2.76
N ALA A 200 16.48 -24.78 -2.77
CA ALA A 200 15.46 -24.65 -1.74
C ALA A 200 15.94 -25.20 -0.37
N PRO A 201 15.27 -24.86 0.75
CA PRO A 201 15.70 -25.29 2.08
C PRO A 201 15.64 -26.80 2.37
N VAL A 202 14.89 -27.55 1.58
CA VAL A 202 14.70 -28.99 1.75
C VAL A 202 15.12 -29.68 0.47
N ASP A 203 16.09 -30.58 0.57
CA ASP A 203 16.62 -31.32 -0.58
C ASP A 203 15.53 -32.20 -1.21
N ASN A 204 15.51 -32.23 -2.55
CA ASN A 204 14.55 -33.00 -3.35
C ASN A 204 13.06 -32.73 -3.04
N ASP A 205 12.73 -31.55 -2.51
CA ASP A 205 11.34 -31.17 -2.21
C ASP A 205 10.58 -30.71 -3.48
N THR A 206 9.42 -31.29 -3.74
CA THR A 206 8.53 -30.92 -4.85
C THR A 206 7.47 -29.89 -4.47
N SER A 207 7.50 -29.42 -3.23
CA SER A 207 6.51 -28.48 -2.68
C SER A 207 6.57 -27.11 -3.31
N PHE A 208 5.47 -26.37 -3.17
CA PHE A 208 5.43 -24.96 -3.55
C PHE A 208 6.06 -24.09 -2.45
N TYR A 209 6.83 -23.10 -2.87
CA TYR A 209 7.46 -22.12 -2.00
C TYR A 209 7.11 -20.71 -2.45
N TYR A 210 6.92 -19.82 -1.48
CA TYR A 210 7.05 -18.38 -1.65
C TYR A 210 8.50 -18.00 -1.35
N ILE A 211 9.15 -17.30 -2.27
CA ILE A 211 10.55 -16.90 -2.18
C ILE A 211 10.62 -15.38 -2.22
N ASN A 212 11.26 -14.76 -1.23
CA ASN A 212 11.55 -13.34 -1.24
C ASN A 212 13.06 -13.13 -1.28
N VAL A 213 13.56 -12.61 -2.40
CA VAL A 213 14.97 -12.26 -2.58
C VAL A 213 15.16 -10.77 -2.35
N MET A 214 16.13 -10.41 -1.51
CA MET A 214 16.51 -9.04 -1.21
C MET A 214 18.02 -8.89 -1.33
N GLU A 215 18.46 -8.33 -2.45
CA GLU A 215 19.86 -8.02 -2.71
C GLU A 215 20.22 -6.64 -2.16
N THR A 216 21.49 -6.47 -1.81
CA THR A 216 22.03 -5.18 -1.36
C THR A 216 22.97 -4.62 -2.43
N ALA A 217 23.30 -3.34 -2.32
CA ALA A 217 24.34 -2.71 -3.15
C ALA A 217 25.76 -3.10 -2.73
N TYR A 218 25.92 -3.95 -1.71
CA TYR A 218 27.21 -4.35 -1.19
C TYR A 218 27.65 -5.68 -1.82
N GLU A 219 28.87 -5.69 -2.35
CA GLU A 219 29.49 -6.84 -2.98
C GLU A 219 30.92 -7.01 -2.44
N GLN A 220 31.29 -8.26 -2.16
CA GLN A 220 32.66 -8.62 -1.81
C GLN A 220 32.98 -10.00 -2.39
N ASN A 221 34.17 -10.15 -2.98
CA ASN A 221 34.62 -11.39 -3.63
C ASN A 221 33.62 -11.92 -4.69
N GLU A 222 33.08 -11.04 -5.53
CA GLU A 222 32.08 -11.37 -6.56
C GLU A 222 30.76 -11.95 -6.00
N VAL A 223 30.53 -11.81 -4.69
CA VAL A 223 29.28 -12.20 -4.03
C VAL A 223 28.51 -10.97 -3.59
N VAL A 224 27.33 -10.79 -4.17
CA VAL A 224 26.35 -9.80 -3.73
C VAL A 224 25.74 -10.27 -2.42
N TYR A 225 25.79 -9.40 -1.41
CA TYR A 225 25.15 -9.68 -0.13
C TYR A 225 23.64 -9.65 -0.33
N LYS A 226 22.98 -10.75 0.01
CA LYS A 226 21.53 -10.87 -0.13
C LYS A 226 20.92 -11.77 0.92
N ARG A 227 19.64 -11.56 1.15
CA ARG A 227 18.81 -12.42 1.99
C ARG A 227 17.72 -13.06 1.14
N ILE A 228 17.50 -14.34 1.36
CA ILE A 228 16.39 -15.08 0.78
C ILE A 228 15.52 -15.59 1.92
N VAL A 229 14.23 -15.29 1.89
CA VAL A 229 13.23 -15.89 2.78
C VAL A 229 12.41 -16.87 1.96
N ALA A 230 12.39 -18.13 2.36
CA ALA A 230 11.64 -19.18 1.70
C ALA A 230 10.56 -19.69 2.65
N THR A 231 9.30 -19.66 2.23
CA THR A 231 8.16 -20.19 2.99
C THR A 231 7.49 -21.28 2.19
N ARG A 232 7.46 -22.51 2.74
CA ARG A 232 6.77 -23.64 2.11
C ARG A 232 5.27 -23.49 2.30
N SER A 233 4.52 -23.64 1.22
CA SER A 233 3.14 -23.12 1.14
C SER A 233 2.14 -23.91 1.98
N PHE A 234 2.32 -25.21 2.16
CA PHE A 234 1.29 -26.09 2.73
C PHE A 234 1.33 -26.17 4.27
N ASP A 235 2.50 -25.99 4.87
CA ASP A 235 2.70 -26.07 6.32
C ASP A 235 3.18 -24.75 6.93
N ASN A 236 3.47 -23.76 6.08
CA ASN A 236 3.95 -22.43 6.46
C ASN A 236 5.31 -22.45 7.19
N ILE A 237 6.10 -23.52 7.01
CA ILE A 237 7.47 -23.54 7.54
C ILE A 237 8.29 -22.53 6.73
N THR A 238 9.05 -21.71 7.45
CA THR A 238 9.84 -20.63 6.87
C THR A 238 11.31 -20.77 7.23
N TRP A 239 12.16 -20.50 6.26
CA TRP A 239 13.61 -20.46 6.40
C TRP A 239 14.17 -19.13 5.93
N ILE A 240 15.29 -18.74 6.51
CA ILE A 240 16.08 -17.58 6.11
C ILE A 240 17.46 -18.09 5.69
N GLY A 241 17.88 -17.66 4.50
CA GLY A 241 19.21 -17.90 3.99
C GLY A 241 19.88 -16.57 3.64
N THR A 242 21.18 -16.46 3.85
CA THR A 242 21.95 -15.25 3.55
C THR A 242 23.18 -15.57 2.71
N PHE A 243 23.57 -14.61 1.88
CA PHE A 243 24.84 -14.58 1.19
C PHE A 243 25.75 -13.56 1.86
N HIS A 244 26.97 -13.97 2.14
CA HIS A 244 28.06 -13.14 2.63
C HIS A 244 29.27 -13.29 1.69
N ALA A 245 30.39 -12.66 1.96
CA ALA A 245 31.61 -12.73 1.13
C ALA A 245 32.16 -14.15 0.84
N GLN A 246 31.70 -15.19 1.56
CA GLN A 246 32.07 -16.59 1.33
C GLN A 246 31.00 -17.37 0.54
N GLY A 247 29.96 -16.70 0.04
CA GLY A 247 28.80 -17.33 -0.61
C GLY A 247 27.64 -17.57 0.36
N PHE A 248 26.81 -18.56 0.01
CA PHE A 248 25.63 -18.93 0.77
C PHE A 248 25.99 -19.48 2.16
N LYS A 249 25.32 -18.99 3.21
CA LYS A 249 25.62 -19.33 4.61
C LYS A 249 24.85 -20.53 5.15
N GLY A 250 23.92 -21.08 4.37
CA GLY A 250 23.01 -22.13 4.82
C GLY A 250 21.61 -21.61 5.10
N TRP A 251 20.69 -22.54 5.33
CA TRP A 251 19.30 -22.27 5.66
C TRP A 251 19.08 -22.40 7.16
N GLU A 252 18.51 -21.36 7.77
CA GLU A 252 18.07 -21.38 9.16
C GLU A 252 16.55 -21.37 9.23
N ARG A 253 15.97 -22.36 9.92
CA ARG A 253 14.51 -22.48 10.07
C ARG A 253 14.01 -21.55 11.18
N ILE A 254 12.91 -20.85 10.92
CA ILE A 254 12.19 -20.09 11.94
C ILE A 254 11.25 -21.03 12.71
N THR A 255 11.44 -21.10 14.04
CA THR A 255 10.54 -21.83 14.95
C THR A 255 9.38 -20.96 15.43
N THR A 256 8.22 -21.58 15.66
CA THR A 256 6.99 -20.93 16.12
C THR A 256 6.44 -21.61 17.37
N SER A 257 5.35 -21.10 17.95
CA SER A 257 4.67 -21.77 19.06
C SER A 257 4.15 -23.18 18.71
N LYS A 258 3.93 -23.49 17.43
CA LYS A 258 3.58 -24.86 16.99
C LYS A 258 4.72 -25.84 17.27
N ASP A 259 5.96 -25.38 17.21
CA ASP A 259 7.17 -26.18 17.41
C ASP A 259 7.44 -26.48 18.90
N ALA A 260 6.87 -25.67 19.79
CA ALA A 260 6.87 -25.91 21.23
C ALA A 260 5.76 -26.88 21.69
N LYS A 261 4.84 -27.26 20.79
CA LYS A 261 3.75 -28.18 21.14
C LYS A 261 4.29 -29.60 21.25
N LEU A 262 4.23 -30.14 22.46
CA LEU A 262 4.62 -31.53 22.73
C LEU A 262 3.56 -32.51 22.21
N ASP A 263 3.99 -33.40 21.31
CA ASP A 263 3.19 -34.56 20.88
C ASP A 263 3.49 -35.76 21.79
N TRP A 264 2.68 -35.91 22.84
CA TRP A 264 2.87 -36.95 23.85
C TRP A 264 2.61 -38.35 23.30
N LYS A 265 3.64 -39.19 23.31
CA LYS A 265 3.55 -40.63 23.09
C LYS A 265 3.44 -41.35 24.43
N PHE A 266 2.80 -42.51 24.43
CA PHE A 266 2.58 -43.33 25.62
C PHE A 266 3.28 -44.68 25.46
N PRO A 267 4.53 -44.83 25.94
CA PRO A 267 5.25 -46.09 25.85
C PRO A 267 4.54 -47.23 26.57
N THR A 268 4.70 -48.45 26.04
CA THR A 268 4.25 -49.65 26.73
C THR A 268 5.14 -49.93 27.94
N ILE A 269 4.52 -50.07 29.11
CA ILE A 269 5.18 -50.42 30.37
C ILE A 269 5.24 -51.95 30.45
N GLY A 270 6.40 -52.51 30.79
CA GLY A 270 6.67 -53.95 30.81
C GLY A 270 7.35 -54.44 32.10
N ASN A 271 7.79 -55.70 32.09
CA ASN A 271 8.62 -56.30 33.15
C ASN A 271 8.05 -56.17 34.58
N GLY A 272 6.73 -56.35 34.69
CA GLY A 272 5.97 -56.29 35.94
C GLY A 272 5.64 -54.88 36.42
N TRP A 273 6.16 -53.84 35.78
CA TRP A 273 5.80 -52.46 36.07
C TRP A 273 4.39 -52.16 35.57
N LYS A 274 3.71 -51.25 36.26
CA LYS A 274 2.39 -50.75 35.87
C LYS A 274 2.31 -49.25 36.13
N THR A 275 1.45 -48.56 35.38
CA THR A 275 1.09 -47.18 35.69
C THR A 275 0.57 -47.09 37.12
N TYR A 276 1.14 -46.19 37.92
CA TYR A 276 0.68 -45.91 39.26
C TYR A 276 -0.75 -45.34 39.23
N LYS A 277 -1.59 -45.70 40.21
CA LYS A 277 -2.95 -45.18 40.35
C LYS A 277 -3.08 -44.55 41.74
N SER A 278 -3.51 -43.31 41.81
CA SER A 278 -3.88 -42.62 43.05
C SER A 278 -5.40 -42.44 43.10
N GLU A 279 -5.96 -42.24 44.29
CA GLU A 279 -7.39 -41.93 44.46
C GLU A 279 -7.75 -40.49 44.05
N VAL A 280 -6.75 -39.60 43.96
CA VAL A 280 -6.95 -38.14 43.73
C VAL A 280 -6.52 -37.69 42.33
N ASN A 281 -5.55 -38.38 41.70
CA ASN A 281 -5.06 -38.07 40.36
C ASN A 281 -4.94 -39.36 39.55
N ASN A 282 -5.63 -39.44 38.42
CA ASN A 282 -5.84 -40.70 37.71
C ASN A 282 -5.00 -40.84 36.44
N ASP A 283 -4.26 -39.82 36.00
CA ASP A 283 -3.43 -39.92 34.79
C ASP A 283 -1.92 -39.78 35.09
N TYR A 284 -1.36 -40.86 35.64
CA TYR A 284 0.09 -41.04 35.81
C TYR A 284 0.74 -41.85 34.68
N ARG A 285 0.04 -42.03 33.54
CA ARG A 285 0.61 -42.77 32.41
C ARG A 285 1.96 -42.17 32.05
N VAL A 286 2.94 -43.04 31.85
CA VAL A 286 4.23 -42.64 31.30
C VAL A 286 3.97 -42.04 29.93
N ARG A 287 4.43 -40.82 29.74
CA ARG A 287 4.35 -40.10 28.48
C ARG A 287 5.70 -39.48 28.17
N VAL A 288 6.03 -39.52 26.88
CA VAL A 288 7.28 -39.02 26.34
C VAL A 288 6.97 -38.13 25.16
N ALA A 289 7.57 -36.95 25.11
CA ALA A 289 7.48 -36.06 23.95
C ALA A 289 8.84 -35.46 23.68
N LYS A 290 9.16 -35.27 22.39
CA LYS A 290 10.34 -34.53 21.95
C LYS A 290 9.87 -33.23 21.29
N ASP A 291 10.39 -32.09 21.72
CA ASP A 291 10.11 -30.81 21.09
C ASP A 291 10.95 -30.61 19.81
N ALA A 292 10.68 -29.53 19.08
CA ALA A 292 11.43 -29.22 17.86
C ALA A 292 12.91 -28.87 18.10
N LEU A 293 13.29 -28.54 19.34
CA LEU A 293 14.67 -28.33 19.73
C LEU A 293 15.35 -29.63 20.15
N GLY A 294 14.68 -30.78 20.04
CA GLY A 294 15.22 -32.08 20.42
C GLY A 294 15.27 -32.31 21.92
N ILE A 295 14.54 -31.53 22.73
CA ILE A 295 14.39 -31.76 24.16
C ILE A 295 13.30 -32.80 24.38
N VAL A 296 13.68 -33.88 25.05
CA VAL A 296 12.81 -34.98 25.44
C VAL A 296 12.29 -34.72 26.85
N HIS A 297 10.98 -34.73 26.99
CA HIS A 297 10.27 -34.70 28.25
C HIS A 297 9.75 -36.10 28.54
N VAL A 298 10.12 -36.67 29.68
CA VAL A 298 9.57 -37.92 30.19
C VAL A 298 8.86 -37.61 31.50
N THR A 299 7.58 -37.93 31.60
CA THR A 299 6.79 -37.72 32.82
C THR A 299 5.82 -38.87 33.06
N GLY A 300 5.54 -39.18 34.33
CA GLY A 300 4.61 -40.22 34.75
C GLY A 300 4.97 -40.79 36.11
N ALA A 301 4.25 -41.82 36.53
CA ALA A 301 4.63 -42.61 37.69
C ALA A 301 4.27 -44.08 37.50
N ILE A 302 5.14 -44.95 38.01
CA ILE A 302 5.02 -46.41 37.90
C ILE A 302 5.15 -47.07 39.28
N ALA A 303 4.69 -48.32 39.37
CA ALA A 303 4.78 -49.14 40.57
C ALA A 303 4.96 -50.62 40.24
N GLY A 304 5.41 -51.41 41.22
CA GLY A 304 5.70 -52.84 41.11
C GLY A 304 6.99 -53.11 40.31
N GLY A 305 6.95 -54.09 39.43
CA GLY A 305 8.03 -54.34 38.47
C GLY A 305 9.35 -54.84 39.05
N THR A 306 10.23 -55.18 38.12
CA THR A 306 11.54 -55.78 38.40
C THR A 306 12.60 -54.68 38.42
N LEU A 307 13.42 -54.66 39.47
CA LEU A 307 14.57 -53.75 39.62
C LEU A 307 15.80 -54.29 38.87
N GLY A 308 16.72 -53.38 38.51
CA GLY A 308 17.98 -53.68 37.84
C GLY A 308 18.03 -53.18 36.41
N ASP A 309 18.92 -53.73 35.59
CA ASP A 309 19.11 -53.32 34.19
C ASP A 309 18.06 -53.92 33.23
N VAL A 310 16.83 -54.02 33.72
CA VAL A 310 15.65 -54.49 32.99
C VAL A 310 14.73 -53.29 32.72
N PRO A 311 14.33 -53.03 31.46
CA PRO A 311 13.59 -51.82 31.13
C PRO A 311 12.18 -51.83 31.73
N ALA A 312 11.79 -50.75 32.42
CA ALA A 312 10.40 -50.51 32.77
C ALA A 312 9.58 -50.15 31.51
N PHE A 313 10.19 -49.41 30.59
CA PHE A 313 9.68 -49.11 29.24
C PHE A 313 10.84 -48.69 28.34
N THR A 314 10.57 -48.55 27.04
CA THR A 314 11.52 -48.02 26.06
C THR A 314 10.98 -46.68 25.54
N LEU A 315 11.86 -45.70 25.37
CA LEU A 315 11.52 -44.41 24.79
C LEU A 315 11.08 -44.59 23.33
N PRO A 316 10.17 -43.74 22.81
CA PRO A 316 9.82 -43.75 21.39
C PRO A 316 11.04 -43.46 20.51
N GLU A 317 11.01 -43.97 19.28
CA GLU A 317 12.06 -43.75 18.29
C GLU A 317 12.41 -42.27 18.14
N GLY A 318 13.71 -41.97 18.17
CA GLY A 318 14.24 -40.62 18.06
C GLY A 318 14.22 -39.83 19.37
N CYS A 319 13.78 -40.43 20.49
CA CYS A 319 13.85 -39.83 21.83
C CYS A 319 14.99 -40.38 22.68
N GLU A 320 15.87 -41.20 22.11
CA GLU A 320 17.00 -41.82 22.81
C GLU A 320 18.04 -40.77 23.22
N PRO A 321 18.71 -40.90 24.36
CA PRO A 321 19.75 -39.96 24.77
C PRO A 321 21.07 -40.21 24.01
N PRO A 322 21.91 -39.17 23.81
CA PRO A 322 23.20 -39.28 23.12
C PRO A 322 24.24 -40.10 23.90
N PHE A 323 24.08 -40.21 25.22
CA PHE A 323 24.93 -40.96 26.13
C PHE A 323 24.07 -41.54 27.25
N PRO A 324 24.54 -42.56 28.00
CA PRO A 324 23.76 -43.13 29.08
C PRO A 324 23.46 -42.08 30.16
N LEU A 325 22.20 -41.99 30.59
CA LEU A 325 21.76 -41.02 31.60
C LEU A 325 21.45 -41.72 32.92
N TYR A 326 21.94 -41.14 34.02
CA TYR A 326 21.61 -41.56 35.38
C TYR A 326 20.87 -40.43 36.07
N ASN A 327 19.66 -40.72 36.55
CA ASN A 327 18.80 -39.76 37.23
C ASN A 327 18.40 -40.29 38.61
N VAL A 328 18.19 -39.39 39.56
CA VAL A 328 17.60 -39.74 40.86
C VAL A 328 16.18 -39.20 40.89
N GLY A 329 15.21 -40.11 40.90
CA GLY A 329 13.81 -39.76 41.11
C GLY A 329 13.52 -39.60 42.59
N ILE A 330 12.89 -38.50 42.98
CA ILE A 330 12.49 -38.22 44.37
C ILE A 330 10.97 -38.19 44.43
N ALA A 331 10.38 -38.96 45.34
CA ALA A 331 8.94 -39.09 45.49
C ALA A 331 8.56 -39.34 46.96
N SER A 332 7.26 -39.30 47.28
CA SER A 332 6.76 -39.69 48.60
C SER A 332 5.42 -40.41 48.42
N SER A 333 5.33 -41.66 48.87
CA SER A 333 4.08 -42.42 48.91
C SER A 333 3.41 -42.29 50.29
N THR A 334 2.08 -42.37 50.33
CA THR A 334 1.29 -42.33 51.57
C THR A 334 1.44 -43.60 52.44
N GLY A 335 2.24 -44.59 52.01
CA GLY A 335 2.05 -46.01 52.35
C GLY A 335 3.04 -46.68 53.31
N GLY A 336 4.11 -46.04 53.80
CA GLY A 336 4.95 -46.74 54.79
C GLY A 336 6.24 -46.09 55.26
N PHE A 337 6.84 -45.16 54.51
CA PHE A 337 8.08 -44.50 54.92
C PHE A 337 7.85 -43.02 55.24
N LYS A 338 8.26 -42.56 56.43
CA LYS A 338 8.21 -41.14 56.80
C LYS A 338 9.45 -40.42 56.26
N GLY A 339 9.41 -39.97 54.99
CA GLY A 339 10.49 -39.20 54.38
C GLY A 339 10.51 -39.27 52.85
N PRO A 340 11.38 -38.49 52.18
CA PRO A 340 11.58 -38.59 50.73
C PRO A 340 12.09 -40.00 50.36
N GLN A 341 11.46 -40.59 49.36
CA GLN A 341 11.87 -41.85 48.74
C GLN A 341 12.68 -41.56 47.49
N PHE A 342 13.73 -42.34 47.27
CA PHE A 342 14.66 -42.15 46.16
C PHE A 342 14.65 -43.37 45.26
N SER A 343 14.77 -43.14 43.95
CA SER A 343 14.97 -44.19 42.97
C SER A 343 16.15 -43.86 42.06
N ARG A 344 17.00 -44.84 41.80
CA ARG A 344 18.06 -44.73 40.80
C ARG A 344 17.49 -45.14 39.45
N GLN A 345 17.46 -44.21 38.52
CA GLN A 345 16.90 -44.37 37.19
C GLN A 345 18.04 -44.32 36.18
N TYR A 346 17.98 -45.21 35.19
CA TYR A 346 19.00 -45.33 34.16
C TYR A 346 18.32 -45.32 32.79
N ILE A 347 18.80 -44.47 31.87
CA ILE A 347 18.36 -44.43 30.49
C ILE A 347 19.54 -44.80 29.61
N ALA A 348 19.46 -45.95 28.97
CA ALA A 348 20.47 -46.38 28.01
C ALA A 348 20.36 -45.62 26.68
N THR A 349 21.44 -45.61 25.90
CA THR A 349 21.50 -44.94 24.57
C THR A 349 20.60 -45.60 23.52
N ASP A 350 20.07 -46.79 23.80
CA ASP A 350 19.07 -47.47 22.98
C ASP A 350 17.62 -47.13 23.41
N GLY A 351 17.45 -46.17 24.34
CA GLY A 351 16.16 -45.71 24.82
C GLY A 351 15.55 -46.56 25.95
N ARG A 352 16.20 -47.62 26.43
CA ARG A 352 15.68 -48.38 27.58
C ARG A 352 15.71 -47.55 28.86
N PHE A 353 14.56 -47.39 29.51
CA PHE A 353 14.41 -46.72 30.80
C PHE A 353 14.28 -47.77 31.91
N CYS A 354 15.31 -47.90 32.74
CA CYS A 354 15.42 -48.89 33.81
C CYS A 354 15.32 -48.22 35.19
N ILE A 355 14.71 -48.92 36.16
CA ILE A 355 14.76 -48.55 37.57
C ILE A 355 15.74 -49.52 38.24
N GLN A 356 16.94 -49.04 38.55
CA GLN A 356 18.01 -49.88 39.05
C GLN A 356 17.83 -50.23 40.53
N ASP A 357 17.36 -49.27 41.32
CA ASP A 357 17.13 -49.43 42.76
C ASP A 357 16.12 -48.39 43.29
N THR A 358 15.46 -48.68 44.42
CA THR A 358 14.52 -47.76 45.08
C THR A 358 14.36 -48.01 46.57
N THR A 359 14.19 -46.92 47.34
CA THR A 359 13.81 -46.99 48.76
C THR A 359 12.30 -47.10 48.97
N SER A 360 11.47 -47.07 47.93
CA SER A 360 10.01 -47.11 48.02
C SER A 360 9.40 -48.51 47.94
N ASN A 361 10.22 -49.58 47.98
CA ASN A 361 9.77 -50.97 47.74
C ASN A 361 8.93 -51.11 46.46
N THR A 362 9.23 -50.30 45.44
CA THR A 362 8.51 -50.20 44.17
C THR A 362 7.04 -49.73 44.26
N GLU A 363 6.59 -49.20 45.39
CA GLU A 363 5.19 -48.78 45.57
C GLU A 363 4.82 -47.53 44.77
N PHE A 364 5.77 -46.60 44.62
CA PHE A 364 5.61 -45.36 43.88
C PHE A 364 6.97 -44.89 43.37
N ILE A 365 7.10 -44.78 42.05
CA ILE A 365 8.30 -44.29 41.37
C ILE A 365 7.87 -43.21 40.39
N VAL A 366 8.26 -41.96 40.66
CA VAL A 366 8.05 -40.86 39.72
C VAL A 366 9.10 -40.97 38.62
N VAL A 367 8.66 -41.04 37.37
CA VAL A 367 9.54 -40.89 36.21
C VAL A 367 9.37 -39.47 35.70
N ASN A 368 10.33 -38.60 36.00
CA ASN A 368 10.29 -37.21 35.58
C ASN A 368 11.71 -36.75 35.23
N CYS A 369 12.00 -36.60 33.95
CA CYS A 369 13.28 -36.09 33.49
C CYS A 369 13.14 -35.35 32.17
N VAL A 370 14.09 -34.46 31.93
CA VAL A 370 14.21 -33.69 30.70
C VAL A 370 15.65 -33.76 30.23
N PHE A 371 15.87 -34.11 28.97
CA PHE A 371 17.21 -34.24 28.40
C PHE A 371 17.19 -33.99 26.89
N LYS A 372 18.36 -33.74 26.30
CA LYS A 372 18.51 -33.59 24.85
C LYS A 372 18.58 -34.99 24.21
N ALA A 373 17.76 -35.24 23.18
CA ALA A 373 17.84 -36.45 22.37
C ALA A 373 19.18 -36.53 21.62
N LYS A 374 19.56 -37.75 21.24
CA LYS A 374 20.66 -38.01 20.33
C LYS A 374 20.42 -37.27 19.00
N GLU A 375 21.44 -36.57 18.53
CA GLU A 375 21.43 -35.97 17.19
C GLU A 375 21.51 -37.10 16.15
N GLY A 376 20.58 -37.08 15.20
CA GLY A 376 20.46 -38.07 14.13
C GLY A 376 21.46 -37.85 13.01
#